data_AF-A0A679JDS3-F1
#
_entry.id   AF-A0A679JDS3-F1
#
_cell.length_a   1.000
_cell.length_b   1.000
_cell.length_c   1.000
_cell.angle_alpha   90.00
_cell.angle_beta   90.00
_cell.angle_gamma   90.00
#
_symmetry.space_group_name_H-M   'P 1'
#
loop_
_entity.id
_entity.type
_entity.pdbx_description
1 polymer ?
#
loop_
_entity_poly.entity_id
_entity_poly.type
_entity_poly.pdbx_seq_one_letter_code
_entity_poly.pdbx_strand_id
1 'polypeptide(L)'
;MRLLNVAAFFFAVASALLLYALNYDTRRLEAELQAKERLADRARSDIAVLKAERGTLARPDRIDDLARRLGLGPPRPEQFAHGREVSELNERELNERRGSADGR
;
A
#
# COMPACT_ATOMS: atom_id res chain seq x y z
N MET A 1 3.87 -61.84 -28.62
CA MET A 1 3.48 -61.88 -27.19
C MET A 1 4.60 -61.42 -26.25
N ARG A 2 5.79 -62.04 -26.20
CA ARG A 2 6.88 -61.64 -25.29
C ARG A 2 7.34 -60.18 -25.42
N LEU A 3 7.55 -59.68 -26.64
CA LEU A 3 7.97 -58.29 -26.89
C LEU A 3 6.96 -57.26 -26.40
N LEU A 4 5.66 -57.56 -26.58
CA LEU A 4 4.57 -56.69 -26.20
C LEU A 4 4.47 -56.57 -24.68
N ASN A 5 4.68 -57.68 -23.96
CA ASN A 5 4.73 -57.69 -22.50
C ASN A 5 5.94 -56.91 -21.96
N VAL A 6 7.11 -57.03 -22.60
CA VAL A 6 8.30 -56.28 -22.22
C VAL A 6 8.08 -54.78 -22.44
N ALA A 7 7.52 -54.38 -23.57
CA ALA A 7 7.17 -52.99 -23.84
C ALA A 7 6.15 -52.44 -22.83
N ALA A 8 5.10 -53.22 -22.52
CA ALA A 8 4.11 -52.85 -21.51
C ALA A 8 4.73 -52.71 -20.11
N PHE A 9 5.66 -53.59 -19.75
CA PHE A 9 6.40 -53.48 -18.48
C PHE A 9 7.22 -52.20 -18.41
N PHE A 10 8.01 -51.89 -19.44
CA PHE A 10 8.77 -50.64 -19.48
C PHE A 10 7.86 -49.41 -19.47
N PHE A 11 6.72 -49.46 -20.17
CA PHE A 11 5.74 -48.38 -20.14
C PHE A 11 5.16 -48.17 -18.74
N ALA A 12 4.83 -49.26 -18.03
CA ALA A 12 4.35 -49.19 -16.65
C ALA A 12 5.39 -48.59 -15.71
N VAL A 13 6.66 -49.00 -15.84
CA VAL A 13 7.77 -48.45 -15.04
C VAL A 13 7.98 -46.97 -15.35
N ALA A 14 8.01 -46.58 -16.62
CA ALA A 14 8.15 -45.18 -17.02
C ALA A 14 7.00 -44.31 -16.50
N SER A 15 5.76 -44.81 -16.57
CA SER A 15 4.59 -44.14 -16.02
C SER A 15 4.67 -43.97 -14.50
N ALA A 16 5.10 -45.01 -13.78
CA ALA A 16 5.30 -44.95 -12.32
C ALA A 16 6.36 -43.91 -11.93
N LEU A 17 7.49 -43.87 -12.66
CA LEU A 17 8.55 -42.88 -12.42
C LEU A 17 8.09 -41.45 -12.73
N LEU A 18 7.35 -41.26 -13.83
CA LEU A 18 6.80 -39.95 -14.20
C LEU A 18 5.80 -39.46 -13.14
N LEU A 19 4.91 -40.33 -12.68
CA LEU A 19 3.94 -39.99 -11.64
C LEU A 19 4.62 -39.65 -10.32
N TYR A 20 5.66 -40.39 -9.95
CA TYR A 20 6.47 -40.11 -8.76
C TYR A 20 7.13 -38.74 -8.84
N ALA A 21 7.81 -38.44 -9.96
CA ALA A 21 8.45 -37.15 -10.19
C ALA A 21 7.44 -36.00 -10.10
N LEU A 22 6.30 -36.13 -10.77
CA LEU A 22 5.26 -35.10 -10.77
C LEU A 22 4.66 -34.88 -9.37
N ASN A 23 4.43 -35.96 -8.61
CA ASN A 23 3.93 -35.85 -7.24
C ASN A 23 4.92 -35.11 -6.34
N TYR A 24 6.21 -35.41 -6.48
CA TYR A 24 7.26 -34.81 -5.68
C TYR A 24 7.44 -33.32 -6.02
N ASP A 25 7.52 -32.98 -7.31
CA ASP A 25 7.65 -31.60 -7.76
C ASP A 25 6.44 -30.75 -7.33
N THR A 26 5.24 -31.32 -7.41
CA THR A 26 4.01 -30.65 -6.96
C THR A 26 4.06 -30.35 -5.46
N ARG A 27 4.43 -31.34 -4.63
CA ARG A 27 4.54 -31.16 -3.17
C ARG A 27 5.61 -30.13 -2.80
N ARG A 28 6.73 -30.12 -3.52
CA ARG A 28 7.81 -29.14 -3.30
C ARG A 28 7.35 -27.73 -3.65
N LEU A 29 6.67 -27.57 -4.78
CA LEU A 29 6.14 -26.28 -5.22
C LEU A 29 5.06 -25.77 -4.26
N GLU A 30 4.18 -26.65 -3.78
CA GLU A 30 3.16 -26.31 -2.79
C GLU A 30 3.78 -25.82 -1.47
N ALA A 31 4.83 -26.49 -0.99
CA ALA A 31 5.55 -26.07 0.22
C ALA A 31 6.22 -24.70 0.05
N GLU A 32 6.82 -24.44 -1.12
CA GLU A 32 7.41 -23.13 -1.43
C GLU A 32 6.36 -22.03 -1.52
N LEU A 33 5.23 -22.31 -2.18
CA LEU A 33 4.12 -21.38 -2.29
C LEU A 33 3.56 -21.01 -0.91
N GLN A 34 3.30 -22.01 -0.06
CA GLN A 34 2.84 -21.77 1.32
C GLN A 34 3.85 -20.93 2.13
N ALA A 35 5.15 -21.16 1.95
CA ALA A 35 6.17 -20.35 2.62
C ALA A 35 6.12 -18.88 2.16
N LYS A 36 5.94 -18.65 0.86
CA LYS A 36 5.82 -17.30 0.27
C LYS A 36 4.54 -16.60 0.71
N GLU A 37 3.41 -17.31 0.73
CA GLU A 37 2.13 -16.78 1.21
C GLU A 37 2.23 -16.33 2.67
N ARG A 38 2.83 -17.14 3.55
CA ARG A 38 3.05 -16.76 4.95
C ARG A 38 3.90 -15.51 5.10
N LEU A 39 4.92 -15.33 4.24
CA LEU A 39 5.73 -14.10 4.25
C LEU A 39 4.93 -12.90 3.75
N ALA A 40 4.11 -13.08 2.72
CA ALA A 40 3.24 -12.03 2.20
C ALA A 40 2.20 -11.58 3.23
N ASP A 41 1.60 -12.53 3.95
CA ASP A 41 0.61 -12.23 4.99
C ASP A 41 1.22 -11.47 6.17
N ARG A 42 2.44 -11.85 6.60
CA ARG A 42 3.18 -11.10 7.61
C ARG A 42 3.47 -9.67 7.14
N ALA A 43 3.99 -9.51 5.93
CA ALA A 43 4.28 -8.19 5.38
C ALA A 43 3.01 -7.31 5.27
N ARG A 44 1.87 -7.89 4.88
CA ARG A 44 0.58 -7.18 4.87
C ARG A 44 0.16 -6.73 6.26
N SER A 45 0.34 -7.59 7.27
CA SER A 45 0.05 -7.24 8.67
C SER A 45 0.95 -6.10 9.15
N ASP A 46 2.25 -6.17 8.89
CA ASP A 46 3.21 -5.13 9.27
C ASP A 46 2.87 -3.78 8.61
N ILE A 47 2.52 -3.80 7.32
CA ILE A 47 2.08 -2.59 6.61
C ILE A 47 0.82 -2.00 7.24
N ALA A 48 -0.14 -2.83 7.66
CA ALA A 48 -1.35 -2.35 8.32
C ALA A 48 -1.03 -1.65 9.65
N VAL A 49 -0.13 -2.24 10.45
CA VAL A 49 0.35 -1.62 11.70
C VAL A 49 1.05 -0.30 11.41
N LEU A 50 2.02 -0.27 10.50
CA LEU A 50 2.75 0.94 10.14
C LEU A 50 1.83 2.04 9.59
N LYS A 51 0.77 1.68 8.86
CA LYS A 51 -0.23 2.63 8.38
C LYS A 51 -1.03 3.24 9.53
N ALA A 52 -1.39 2.44 10.54
CA ALA A 52 -2.08 2.91 11.74
C ALA A 52 -1.18 3.81 12.60
N GLU A 53 0.08 3.44 12.78
CA GLU A 53 1.09 4.26 13.45
C GLU A 53 1.30 5.58 12.71
N ARG A 54 1.48 5.53 11.39
CA ARG A 54 1.60 6.73 10.57
C ARG A 54 0.39 7.65 10.73
N GLY A 55 -0.83 7.12 10.71
CA GLY A 55 -2.04 7.93 10.94
C GLY A 55 -2.04 8.62 12.30
N THR A 56 -1.50 7.95 13.31
CA THR A 56 -1.37 8.47 14.68
C THR A 56 -0.29 9.54 14.82
N LEU A 57 0.85 9.37 14.13
CA LEU A 57 1.94 10.36 14.10
C LEU A 57 1.63 11.56 13.21
N ALA A 58 0.92 11.36 12.10
CA ALA A 58 0.61 12.41 11.12
C ALA A 58 -0.58 13.31 11.51
N ARG A 59 -1.06 13.23 12.76
CA ARG A 59 -2.16 14.08 13.23
C ARG A 59 -1.75 15.57 13.20
N PRO A 60 -2.55 16.46 12.59
CA PRO A 60 -2.23 17.88 12.48
C PRO A 60 -1.85 18.53 13.80
N ASP A 61 -2.59 18.23 14.87
CA ASP A 61 -2.34 18.77 16.21
C ASP A 61 -0.91 18.50 16.70
N ARG A 62 -0.35 17.31 16.42
CA ARG A 62 1.03 16.97 16.79
C ARG A 62 2.06 17.66 15.92
N ILE A 63 1.76 17.80 14.64
CA ILE A 63 2.66 18.45 13.68
C ILE A 63 2.73 19.94 13.99
N ASP A 64 1.60 20.58 14.32
CA ASP A 64 1.49 22.01 14.62
C ASP A 64 2.33 22.40 15.85
N ASP A 65 2.24 21.62 16.93
CA ASP A 65 3.04 21.85 18.14
C ASP A 65 4.56 21.78 17.85
N LEU A 66 5.00 20.82 17.05
CA LEU A 66 6.40 20.69 16.67
C LEU A 66 6.82 21.81 15.69
N ALA A 67 5.98 22.14 14.73
CA ALA A 67 6.21 23.21 13.76
C ALA A 67 6.40 24.55 14.46
N ARG A 68 5.53 24.89 15.43
CA ARG A 68 5.66 26.13 16.21
C ARG A 68 6.95 26.19 17.03
N ARG A 69 7.40 25.06 17.61
CA ARG A 69 8.71 25.00 18.30
C ARG A 69 9.89 25.25 17.36
N LEU A 70 9.75 24.88 16.09
CA LEU A 70 10.74 25.13 15.04
C LEU A 70 10.61 26.53 14.41
N GLY A 71 9.69 27.37 14.90
CA GLY A 71 9.41 28.69 14.32
C GLY A 71 8.70 28.64 12.98
N LEU A 72 8.19 27.46 12.60
CA LEU A 72 7.36 27.27 11.42
C LEU A 72 5.91 27.61 11.75
N GLY A 73 5.23 28.23 10.80
CA GLY A 73 3.83 28.58 10.90
C GLY A 73 3.15 28.46 9.55
N PRO A 74 1.84 28.75 9.47
CA PRO A 74 1.14 28.80 8.21
C PRO A 74 1.90 29.69 7.22
N PRO A 75 2.07 29.26 5.96
CA PRO A 75 2.72 30.07 4.95
C PRO A 75 1.96 31.39 4.78
N ARG A 76 2.68 32.51 4.80
CA ARG A 76 2.11 33.83 4.57
C ARG A 76 1.75 33.98 3.09
N PRO A 77 0.72 34.79 2.75
CA PRO A 77 0.36 35.07 1.36
C PRO A 77 1.57 35.48 0.51
N GLU A 78 2.48 36.28 1.06
CA GLU A 78 3.68 36.72 0.34
C GLU A 78 4.65 35.59 -0.05
N GLN A 79 4.56 34.42 0.59
CA GLN A 79 5.45 33.28 0.34
C GLN A 79 4.98 32.39 -0.83
N PHE A 80 3.78 32.63 -1.36
CA PHE A 80 3.26 31.91 -2.53
C PHE A 80 3.60 32.66 -3.82
N ALA A 81 4.04 31.94 -4.85
CA ALA A 81 4.38 32.51 -6.16
C ALA A 81 3.21 33.30 -6.81
N HIS A 82 1.95 32.94 -6.48
CA HIS A 82 0.72 33.64 -6.88
C HIS A 82 -0.09 34.14 -5.67
N GLY A 83 0.57 34.34 -4.52
CA GLY A 83 -0.12 34.53 -3.24
C GLY A 83 -0.96 35.80 -3.11
N ARG A 84 -0.70 36.80 -3.94
CA ARG A 84 -1.54 38.01 -4.02
C ARG A 84 -2.96 37.69 -4.50
N GLU A 85 -3.12 36.83 -5.50
CA GLU A 85 -4.45 36.51 -6.04
C GLU A 85 -5.34 35.79 -5.01
N VAL A 86 -4.75 34.90 -4.20
CA VAL A 86 -5.49 34.17 -3.15
C VAL A 86 -5.85 35.09 -1.98
N SER A 87 -4.98 36.05 -1.63
CA SER A 87 -5.27 37.04 -0.58
C SER A 87 -6.40 37.98 -0.98
N GLU A 88 -6.39 38.47 -2.22
CA GLU A 88 -7.41 39.36 -2.76
C GLU A 88 -8.80 38.71 -2.82
N LEU A 89 -8.88 37.40 -3.10
CA LEU A 89 -10.14 36.65 -3.07
C LEU A 89 -10.71 36.54 -1.65
N ASN A 90 -9.85 36.27 -0.66
CA ASN A 90 -10.27 36.17 0.74
C ASN A 90 -10.75 37.53 1.30
N GLU A 91 -10.08 38.63 0.93
CA GLU A 91 -10.49 39.99 1.32
C GLU A 91 -11.81 40.43 0.69
N ARG A 92 -12.08 40.05 -0.58
CA ARG A 92 -13.37 40.30 -1.23
C ARG A 92 -14.50 39.55 -0.54
N GLU A 93 -14.31 38.26 -0.22
CA GLU A 93 -15.34 37.46 0.46
C GLU A 93 -15.66 38.03 1.86
N LEU A 94 -14.64 38.48 2.60
CA LEU A 94 -14.81 39.15 3.90
C LEU A 94 -15.58 40.47 3.79
N ASN A 95 -15.30 41.27 2.75
CA ASN A 95 -15.99 42.55 2.52
C ASN A 95 -17.44 42.36 2.04
N GLU A 96 -17.73 41.35 1.21
CA GLU A 96 -19.10 41.01 0.80
C GLU A 96 -19.95 40.57 2.01
N ARG A 97 -19.37 39.75 2.90
CA ARG A 97 -20.03 39.35 4.15
C ARG A 97 -20.28 40.52 5.10
N ARG A 98 -19.36 41.49 5.16
CA ARG A 98 -19.53 42.73 5.94
C ARG A 98 -20.58 43.66 5.34
N GLY A 99 -20.59 43.84 4.02
CA GLY A 99 -21.57 44.68 3.32
C GLY A 99 -23.00 44.12 3.38
N SER A 100 -23.16 42.81 3.49
CA SER A 100 -24.48 42.16 3.67
C SER A 100 -25.06 42.34 5.08
N ALA A 101 -24.21 42.57 6.09
CA ALA A 101 -24.63 42.77 7.49
C ALA A 101 -25.04 44.23 7.81
N ASP A 102 -24.55 45.20 7.02
CA ASP A 102 -24.79 46.65 7.20
C ASP A 102 -25.98 47.17 6.39
N GLY A 103 -26.59 46.31 5.56
CA GLY A 103 -27.70 46.66 4.65
C GLY A 103 -29.11 46.29 5.13
N ARG A 104 -29.36 46.21 6.45
CA ARG A 104 -30.70 45.97 7.03
C ARG A 104 -31.09 47.04 8.04
#